data_AF-A0A4W6C6V6-F1
#
_entry.id   AF-A0A4W6C6V6-F1
#
_cell.length_a   1.000
_cell.length_b   1.000
_cell.length_c   1.000
_cell.angle_alpha   90.00
_cell.angle_beta   90.00
_cell.angle_gamma   90.00
#
_symmetry.space_group_name_H-M   'P 1'
#
loop_
_entity.id
_entity.type
_entity.pdbx_description
1 polymer ?
#
loop_
_entity_poly.entity_id
_entity_poly.type
_entity_poly.pdbx_seq_one_letter_code
_entity_poly.pdbx_strand_id
1 'polypeptide(L)'
;EDGHCKGEVDRSLPHPQRLLWDIPSEVQAQVHSSLAVAQALADDVDCHKLRISPDAFIQIGLQLAYYRDRGGFCLTYEASMTRLFREGRTETVRSCSNESCAFVKALEGGEAEEQCRCLFKLASERHQNLYRMAMTGAGIDRHLFCLYVVSKYLGVESPFLKEVLSEPWRLSTSQTPVQQIELFDLKNHPDYISLGGGFGPVADDGYGVSYIIVGEDMINFHVSSKYSCSETDSHRFGAQISKALQDIMTVLTSDTKTSSSSKGTTQPQPKKLL
;
A
#
# COMPACT_ATOMS: atom_id res chain seq x y z
N GLU A 1 15.67 -36.57 16.01
CA GLU A 1 14.57 -36.25 16.92
C GLU A 1 14.35 -34.74 16.87
N ASP A 2 13.08 -34.37 16.76
CA ASP A 2 12.44 -33.05 16.84
C ASP A 2 12.74 -31.95 15.80
N GLY A 3 13.82 -32.03 14.99
CA GLY A 3 13.99 -31.10 13.85
C GLY A 3 14.07 -29.62 14.26
N HIS A 4 14.33 -29.37 15.54
CA HIS A 4 14.63 -28.05 16.06
C HIS A 4 16.07 -27.72 15.69
N CYS A 5 16.34 -26.49 15.25
CA CYS A 5 17.68 -25.98 14.96
C CYS A 5 18.51 -25.77 16.24
N LYS A 6 18.67 -26.82 17.04
CA LYS A 6 19.51 -26.86 18.24
C LYS A 6 20.61 -27.89 18.01
N GLY A 7 21.73 -27.45 17.44
CA GLY A 7 22.94 -28.25 17.25
C GLY A 7 24.17 -27.36 17.25
N GLU A 8 25.33 -27.91 17.60
CA GLU A 8 26.58 -27.13 17.68
C GLU A 8 27.18 -26.85 16.29
N VAL A 9 27.71 -25.63 16.11
CA VAL A 9 28.18 -25.11 14.82
C VAL A 9 29.57 -25.64 14.47
N ASP A 10 29.66 -26.31 13.32
CA ASP A 10 30.91 -26.77 12.73
C ASP A 10 31.68 -25.60 12.08
N ARG A 11 32.94 -25.42 12.48
CA ARG A 11 33.82 -24.32 12.03
C ARG A 11 34.64 -24.64 10.78
N SER A 12 34.40 -25.77 10.14
CA SER A 12 35.17 -26.26 8.99
C SER A 12 34.58 -25.93 7.61
N LEU A 13 33.57 -25.05 7.52
CA LEU A 13 32.74 -24.91 6.32
C LEU A 13 33.50 -24.40 5.08
N PRO A 14 33.32 -25.05 3.91
CA PRO A 14 33.99 -24.70 2.66
C PRO A 14 33.34 -23.53 1.93
N HIS A 15 34.05 -22.99 0.95
CA HIS A 15 33.64 -21.80 0.22
C HIS A 15 32.54 -22.04 -0.82
N PRO A 16 31.67 -21.03 -1.08
CA PRO A 16 30.56 -21.12 -2.02
C PRO A 16 31.02 -21.43 -3.45
N GLN A 17 30.27 -22.27 -4.15
CA GLN A 17 30.59 -22.73 -5.49
C GLN A 17 29.51 -22.35 -6.51
N ARG A 18 29.94 -21.92 -7.71
CA ARG A 18 29.04 -21.53 -8.81
C ARG A 18 28.37 -22.77 -9.42
N LEU A 19 27.04 -22.72 -9.51
CA LEU A 19 26.24 -23.73 -10.19
C LEU A 19 26.27 -23.48 -11.70
N LEU A 20 26.82 -24.43 -12.44
CA LEU A 20 26.82 -24.45 -13.90
C LEU A 20 25.79 -25.48 -14.36
N TRP A 21 24.92 -25.06 -15.25
CA TRP A 21 23.85 -25.89 -15.79
C TRP A 21 24.01 -25.95 -17.30
N ASP A 22 24.20 -27.15 -17.82
CA ASP A 22 23.96 -27.40 -19.23
C ASP A 22 22.45 -27.55 -19.39
N ILE A 23 21.80 -26.62 -20.09
CA ILE A 23 20.35 -26.59 -20.23
C ILE A 23 19.99 -27.22 -21.59
N PRO A 24 19.48 -28.48 -21.61
CA PRO A 24 19.12 -29.16 -22.85
C PRO A 24 17.98 -28.45 -23.58
N SER A 25 17.88 -28.68 -24.89
CA SER A 25 16.82 -28.08 -25.71
C SER A 25 15.41 -28.41 -25.22
N GLU A 26 15.20 -29.59 -24.63
CA GLU A 26 13.90 -30.00 -24.07
C GLU A 26 13.52 -29.12 -22.85
N VAL A 27 14.51 -28.77 -22.02
CA VAL A 27 14.31 -27.91 -20.84
C VAL A 27 14.11 -26.45 -21.27
N GLN A 28 14.83 -25.99 -22.30
CA GLN A 28 14.60 -24.66 -22.87
C GLN A 28 13.17 -24.53 -23.41
N ALA A 29 12.66 -25.56 -24.10
CA ALA A 29 11.29 -25.58 -24.58
C ALA A 29 10.26 -25.54 -23.44
N GLN A 30 10.51 -26.26 -22.33
CA GLN A 30 9.65 -26.21 -21.14
C GLN A 30 9.69 -24.85 -20.44
N VAL A 31 10.86 -24.18 -20.37
CA VAL A 31 10.99 -22.82 -19.82
C VAL A 31 10.19 -21.83 -20.68
N HIS A 32 10.25 -21.93 -22.00
CA HIS A 32 9.46 -21.08 -22.89
C HIS A 32 7.96 -21.34 -22.80
N SER A 33 7.54 -22.62 -22.69
CA SER A 33 6.14 -23.00 -22.48
C SER A 33 5.60 -22.47 -21.15
N SER A 34 6.38 -22.62 -20.07
CA SER A 34 6.00 -22.14 -18.73
C SER A 34 5.94 -20.61 -18.68
N LEU A 35 6.84 -19.91 -19.40
CA LEU A 35 6.81 -18.46 -19.54
C LEU A 35 5.56 -18.00 -20.29
N ALA A 36 5.16 -18.70 -21.36
CA ALA A 36 3.95 -18.36 -22.11
C ALA A 36 2.68 -18.57 -21.28
N VAL A 37 2.60 -19.64 -20.49
CA VAL A 37 1.50 -19.88 -19.53
C VAL A 37 1.46 -18.79 -18.45
N ALA A 38 2.61 -18.43 -17.88
CA ALA A 38 2.69 -17.36 -16.87
C ALA A 38 2.31 -15.99 -17.45
N GLN A 39 2.66 -15.72 -18.72
CA GLN A 39 2.30 -14.48 -19.41
C GLN A 39 0.80 -14.42 -19.70
N ALA A 40 0.20 -15.52 -20.18
CA ALA A 40 -1.25 -15.57 -20.43
C ALA A 40 -2.08 -15.45 -19.14
N LEU A 41 -1.63 -16.06 -18.04
CA LEU A 41 -2.26 -15.90 -16.73
C LEU A 41 -2.12 -14.48 -16.18
N ALA A 42 -1.02 -13.78 -16.49
CA ALA A 42 -0.84 -12.38 -16.10
C ALA A 42 -1.70 -11.42 -16.94
N ASP A 43 -1.96 -11.76 -18.20
CA ASP A 43 -2.71 -10.94 -19.15
C ASP A 43 -4.25 -11.12 -19.03
N ASP A 44 -4.73 -12.16 -18.32
CA ASP A 44 -6.16 -12.52 -18.14
C ASP A 44 -6.77 -12.07 -16.79
N VAL A 45 -6.09 -11.18 -16.06
CA VAL A 45 -6.56 -10.71 -14.74
C VAL A 45 -7.43 -9.46 -14.87
N ASP A 46 -8.74 -9.60 -14.63
CA ASP A 46 -9.68 -8.48 -14.43
C ASP A 46 -9.97 -8.28 -12.92
N CYS A 47 -9.81 -7.04 -12.46
CA CYS A 47 -9.96 -6.67 -11.05
C CYS A 47 -11.23 -5.84 -10.86
N HIS A 48 -12.34 -6.51 -10.53
CA HIS A 48 -13.56 -5.85 -10.09
C HIS A 48 -13.74 -5.92 -8.56
N LYS A 49 -13.49 -4.81 -7.88
CA LYS A 49 -14.13 -4.41 -6.61
C LYS A 49 -14.60 -2.95 -6.79
N LEU A 50 -15.25 -2.32 -5.80
CA LEU A 50 -15.64 -0.88 -5.85
C LEU A 50 -14.61 -0.07 -6.65
N ARG A 51 -15.02 0.93 -7.46
CA ARG A 51 -14.15 1.71 -8.40
C ARG A 51 -13.02 2.53 -7.73
N ILE A 52 -12.50 2.07 -6.59
CA ILE A 52 -11.54 2.68 -5.69
C ILE A 52 -10.50 1.61 -5.37
N SER A 53 -9.24 1.91 -5.69
CA SER A 53 -8.09 1.07 -5.31
C SER A 53 -8.06 0.85 -3.79
N PRO A 54 -7.92 -0.40 -3.31
CA PRO A 54 -7.75 -0.69 -1.89
C PRO A 54 -6.57 0.05 -1.27
N ASP A 55 -5.50 0.26 -2.04
CA ASP A 55 -4.33 1.02 -1.63
C ASP A 55 -4.67 2.50 -1.40
N ALA A 56 -5.40 3.12 -2.34
CA ALA A 56 -5.87 4.50 -2.19
C ALA A 56 -6.78 4.67 -0.97
N PHE A 57 -7.66 3.69 -0.71
CA PHE A 57 -8.51 3.69 0.48
C PHE A 57 -7.69 3.69 1.77
N ILE A 58 -6.67 2.82 1.87
CA ILE A 58 -5.78 2.76 3.02
C ILE A 58 -5.00 4.06 3.16
N GLN A 59 -4.38 4.55 2.09
CA GLN A 59 -3.54 5.75 2.11
C GLN A 59 -4.31 7.01 2.51
N ILE A 60 -5.53 7.19 2.01
CA ILE A 60 -6.42 8.29 2.44
C ILE A 60 -6.85 8.10 3.90
N GLY A 61 -7.12 6.86 4.33
CA GLY A 61 -7.38 6.54 5.74
C GLY A 61 -6.22 6.90 6.66
N LEU A 62 -4.97 6.68 6.23
CA LEU A 62 -3.78 7.09 6.96
C LEU A 62 -3.66 8.62 7.05
N GLN A 63 -4.06 9.37 6.01
CA GLN A 63 -4.11 10.84 6.07
C GLN A 63 -5.13 11.33 7.11
N LEU A 64 -6.32 10.73 7.14
CA LEU A 64 -7.36 11.05 8.13
C LEU A 64 -6.90 10.72 9.56
N ALA A 65 -6.32 9.53 9.75
CA ALA A 65 -5.79 9.11 11.04
C ALA A 65 -4.70 10.07 11.54
N TYR A 66 -3.79 10.47 10.66
CA TYR A 66 -2.70 11.38 11.03
C TYR A 66 -3.22 12.77 11.39
N TYR A 67 -4.18 13.28 10.61
CA TYR A 67 -4.83 14.56 10.90
C TYR A 67 -5.49 14.57 12.28
N ARG A 68 -6.20 13.50 12.65
CA ARG A 68 -6.83 13.36 13.97
C ARG A 68 -5.83 13.20 15.11
N ASP A 69 -4.72 12.52 14.86
CA ASP A 69 -3.69 12.27 15.88
C ASP A 69 -2.82 13.51 16.15
N ARG A 70 -2.44 14.24 15.09
CA ARG A 70 -1.45 15.33 15.14
C ARG A 70 -2.04 16.72 14.92
N GLY A 71 -3.32 16.82 14.56
CA GLY A 71 -4.01 18.09 14.32
C GLY A 71 -3.61 18.80 13.02
N GLY A 72 -2.95 18.09 12.09
CA GLY A 72 -2.46 18.67 10.85
C GLY A 72 -2.02 17.62 9.84
N PHE A 73 -1.52 18.07 8.69
CA PHE A 73 -1.00 17.21 7.64
C PHE A 73 0.52 17.17 7.67
N CYS A 74 1.12 16.11 7.14
CA CYS A 74 2.56 15.99 7.01
C CYS A 74 2.97 15.39 5.68
N LEU A 75 4.26 15.54 5.34
CA LEU A 75 4.83 14.78 4.24
C LEU A 75 4.71 13.29 4.51
N THR A 76 3.99 12.63 3.61
CA THR A 76 3.77 11.18 3.65
C THR A 76 4.53 10.54 2.50
N TYR A 77 5.46 9.66 2.84
CA TYR A 77 6.21 8.83 1.92
C TYR A 77 5.47 7.50 1.74
N GLU A 78 5.16 7.12 0.51
CA GLU A 78 4.78 5.76 0.14
C GLU A 78 5.81 5.19 -0.85
N ALA A 79 6.28 3.97 -0.60
CA ALA A 79 7.14 3.27 -1.53
C ALA A 79 6.37 2.72 -2.73
N SER A 80 6.73 3.15 -3.94
CA SER A 80 6.22 2.59 -5.20
C SER A 80 7.34 1.90 -5.98
N MET A 81 7.08 0.70 -6.49
CA MET A 81 8.09 -0.08 -7.20
C MET A 81 8.26 0.41 -8.66
N THR A 82 9.50 0.62 -9.09
CA THR A 82 9.81 1.04 -10.47
C THR A 82 10.34 -0.10 -11.32
N ARG A 83 9.81 -1.32 -11.11
CA ARG A 83 10.29 -2.57 -11.76
C ARG A 83 10.10 -2.62 -13.28
N LEU A 84 9.40 -1.64 -13.86
CA LEU A 84 9.34 -1.43 -15.31
C LEU A 84 10.69 -1.01 -15.90
N PHE A 85 11.60 -0.50 -15.08
CA PHE A 85 12.94 -0.09 -15.49
C PHE A 85 13.99 -1.12 -15.07
N ARG A 86 15.02 -1.27 -15.90
CA ARG A 86 16.21 -2.06 -15.55
C ARG A 86 16.81 -1.52 -14.25
N GLU A 87 17.09 -2.42 -13.30
CA GLU A 87 17.61 -2.09 -11.97
C GLU A 87 16.69 -1.17 -11.14
N GLY A 88 15.43 -1.03 -11.58
CA GLY A 88 14.42 -0.27 -10.86
C GLY A 88 14.19 -0.79 -9.45
N ARG A 89 14.31 0.12 -8.49
CA ARG A 89 14.03 -0.14 -7.07
C ARG A 89 12.68 0.51 -6.74
N THR A 90 12.72 1.69 -6.16
CA THR A 90 11.53 2.40 -5.70
C THR A 90 11.57 3.87 -6.07
N GLU A 91 10.40 4.46 -6.27
CA GLU A 91 10.11 5.88 -6.27
C GLU A 91 9.16 6.19 -5.09
N THR A 92 8.98 7.47 -4.78
CA THR A 92 8.09 7.98 -3.74
C THR A 92 6.75 8.37 -4.34
N VAL A 93 5.67 7.90 -3.72
CA VAL A 93 4.35 8.49 -3.87
C VAL A 93 4.12 9.41 -2.68
N ARG A 94 3.77 10.67 -2.97
CA ARG A 94 3.45 11.67 -1.95
C ARG A 94 1.96 11.59 -1.62
N SER A 95 1.57 10.66 -0.75
CA SER A 95 0.16 10.36 -0.46
C SER A 95 -0.62 11.55 0.13
N CYS A 96 0.09 12.47 0.80
CA CYS A 96 -0.50 13.72 1.25
C CYS A 96 -0.66 14.69 0.07
N SER A 97 -1.86 14.74 -0.49
CA SER A 97 -2.24 15.58 -1.63
C SER A 97 -3.27 16.65 -1.22
N ASN A 98 -3.47 17.66 -2.06
CA ASN A 98 -4.51 18.67 -1.81
C ASN A 98 -5.91 18.02 -1.76
N GLU A 99 -6.12 17.01 -2.60
CA GLU A 99 -7.36 16.26 -2.71
C GLU A 99 -7.61 15.41 -1.45
N SER A 100 -6.60 14.70 -0.95
CA SER A 100 -6.73 13.97 0.32
C SER A 100 -6.96 14.93 1.50
N CYS A 101 -6.29 16.09 1.51
CA CYS A 101 -6.49 17.11 2.54
C CYS A 101 -7.90 17.70 2.48
N ALA A 102 -8.44 17.96 1.29
CA ALA A 102 -9.78 18.48 1.11
C ALA A 102 -10.83 17.48 1.60
N PHE A 103 -10.67 16.20 1.27
CA PHE A 103 -11.53 15.14 1.79
C PHE A 103 -11.50 15.08 3.32
N VAL A 104 -10.31 15.01 3.92
CA VAL A 104 -10.15 14.94 5.39
C VAL A 104 -10.80 16.13 6.07
N LYS A 105 -10.58 17.35 5.56
CA LYS A 105 -11.20 18.57 6.12
C LYS A 105 -12.71 18.56 6.00
N ALA A 106 -13.26 18.11 4.87
CA ALA A 106 -14.71 18.04 4.68
C ALA A 106 -15.36 17.02 5.64
N LEU A 107 -14.73 15.86 5.79
CA LEU A 107 -15.22 14.83 6.71
C LEU A 107 -15.20 15.30 8.17
N GLU A 108 -14.08 15.87 8.61
CA GLU A 108 -13.94 16.40 9.98
C GLU A 108 -14.76 17.68 10.21
N GLY A 109 -15.08 18.41 9.15
CA GLY A 109 -15.95 19.59 9.16
C GLY A 109 -17.44 19.26 9.27
N GLY A 110 -17.82 17.99 9.14
CA GLY A 110 -19.22 17.57 9.17
C GLY A 110 -20.00 17.98 7.91
N GLU A 111 -19.31 18.07 6.77
CA GLU A 111 -19.94 18.32 5.47
C GLU A 111 -20.88 17.16 5.10
N ALA A 112 -21.80 17.42 4.15
CA ALA A 112 -22.75 16.40 3.70
C ALA A 112 -22.04 15.13 3.18
N GLU A 113 -22.62 13.96 3.45
CA GLU A 113 -22.02 12.67 3.04
C GLU A 113 -21.75 12.59 1.54
N GLU A 114 -22.65 13.13 0.70
CA GLU A 114 -22.47 13.18 -0.76
C GLU A 114 -21.24 13.98 -1.18
N GLN A 115 -21.00 15.11 -0.51
CA GLN A 115 -19.81 15.93 -0.73
C GLN A 115 -18.55 15.18 -0.30
N CYS A 116 -18.59 14.50 0.86
CA CYS A 116 -17.50 13.66 1.32
C CYS A 116 -17.19 12.52 0.35
N ARG A 117 -18.21 11.84 -0.19
CA ARG A 117 -18.07 10.78 -1.22
C ARG A 117 -17.40 11.32 -2.49
N CYS A 118 -17.84 12.48 -2.97
CA CYS A 118 -17.26 13.13 -4.15
C CYS A 118 -15.77 13.47 -3.93
N LEU A 119 -15.44 14.09 -2.80
CA LEU A 119 -14.06 14.43 -2.45
C LEU A 119 -13.19 13.18 -2.24
N PHE A 120 -13.75 12.12 -1.64
CA PHE A 120 -13.04 10.85 -1.48
C PHE A 120 -12.69 10.22 -2.83
N LYS A 121 -13.62 10.26 -3.79
CA LYS A 121 -13.38 9.78 -5.15
C LYS A 121 -12.25 10.57 -5.82
N LEU A 122 -12.27 11.89 -5.74
CA LEU A 122 -11.20 12.75 -6.28
C LEU A 122 -9.84 12.46 -5.63
N ALA A 123 -9.80 12.31 -4.31
CA ALA A 123 -8.59 11.93 -3.58
C ALA A 123 -8.07 10.56 -4.05
N SER A 124 -8.97 9.60 -4.26
CA SER A 124 -8.63 8.25 -4.70
C SER A 124 -8.08 8.22 -6.12
N GLU A 125 -8.70 8.96 -7.04
CA GLU A 125 -8.24 9.12 -8.42
C GLU A 125 -6.88 9.83 -8.47
N ARG A 126 -6.68 10.85 -7.63
CA ARG A 126 -5.40 11.53 -7.51
C ARG A 126 -4.30 10.60 -7.02
N HIS A 127 -4.55 9.84 -5.96
CA HIS A 127 -3.58 8.88 -5.40
C HIS A 127 -3.17 7.84 -6.44
N GLN A 128 -4.15 7.25 -7.14
CA GLN A 128 -3.87 6.30 -8.21
C GLN A 128 -3.04 6.90 -9.34
N ASN A 129 -3.30 8.16 -9.69
CA ASN A 129 -2.49 8.86 -10.70
C ASN A 129 -1.05 9.09 -10.22
N LEU A 130 -0.87 9.53 -8.97
CA LEU A 130 0.47 9.68 -8.37
C LEU A 130 1.22 8.35 -8.35
N TYR A 131 0.56 7.27 -7.96
CA TYR A 131 1.13 5.93 -7.97
C TYR A 131 1.55 5.48 -9.37
N ARG A 132 0.69 5.69 -10.37
CA ARG A 132 1.02 5.42 -11.78
C ARG A 132 2.22 6.22 -12.25
N MET A 133 2.27 7.52 -11.97
CA MET A 133 3.41 8.37 -12.33
C MET A 133 4.70 7.90 -11.67
N ALA A 134 4.67 7.52 -10.38
CA ALA A 134 5.83 6.99 -9.68
C ALA A 134 6.33 5.68 -10.34
N MET A 135 5.42 4.73 -10.59
CA MET A 135 5.76 3.45 -11.25
C MET A 135 6.36 3.63 -12.64
N THR A 136 5.90 4.62 -13.41
CA THR A 136 6.40 4.93 -14.75
C THR A 136 7.55 5.92 -14.77
N GLY A 137 8.20 6.17 -13.62
CA GLY A 137 9.41 7.00 -13.52
C GLY A 137 9.18 8.49 -13.69
N ALA A 138 7.93 8.94 -13.61
CA ALA A 138 7.52 10.35 -13.62
C ALA A 138 7.35 10.93 -12.21
N GLY A 139 7.80 10.20 -11.17
CA GLY A 139 7.95 10.75 -9.83
C GLY A 139 9.09 11.77 -9.74
N ILE A 140 9.06 12.61 -8.70
CA ILE A 140 10.00 13.72 -8.57
C ILE A 140 11.11 13.44 -7.55
N ASP A 141 10.88 12.56 -6.59
CA ASP A 141 11.75 12.44 -5.41
C ASP A 141 13.11 11.81 -5.73
N ARG A 142 13.17 10.74 -6.54
CA ARG A 142 14.47 10.22 -6.99
C ARG A 142 15.19 11.19 -7.93
N HIS A 143 14.46 11.98 -8.70
CA HIS A 143 15.05 13.02 -9.55
C HIS A 143 15.68 14.15 -8.70
N LEU A 144 14.95 14.68 -7.71
CA LEU A 144 15.48 15.67 -6.77
C LEU A 144 16.68 15.13 -5.98
N PHE A 145 16.63 13.85 -5.57
CA PHE A 145 17.77 13.21 -4.92
C PHE A 145 18.99 13.11 -5.84
N CYS A 146 18.80 12.80 -7.12
CA CYS A 146 19.88 12.80 -8.11
C CYS A 146 20.52 14.21 -8.23
N LEU A 147 19.70 15.26 -8.35
CA LEU A 147 20.19 16.63 -8.38
C LEU A 147 20.97 17.01 -7.12
N TYR A 148 20.51 16.55 -5.95
CA TYR A 148 21.22 16.72 -4.68
C TYR A 148 22.59 16.04 -4.70
N VAL A 149 22.67 14.76 -5.10
CA VAL A 149 23.95 14.02 -5.17
C VAL A 149 24.92 14.71 -6.13
N VAL A 150 24.46 15.13 -7.31
CA VAL A 150 25.27 15.85 -8.29
C VAL A 150 25.74 17.20 -7.73
N SER A 151 24.86 17.95 -7.05
CA SER A 151 25.23 19.23 -6.43
C SER A 151 26.34 19.08 -5.39
N LYS A 152 26.29 18.02 -4.58
CA LYS A 152 27.33 17.71 -3.59
C LYS A 152 28.65 17.28 -4.24
N TYR A 153 28.58 16.49 -5.32
CA TYR A 153 29.76 16.13 -6.09
C TYR A 153 30.47 17.34 -6.71
N LEU A 154 29.69 18.30 -7.24
CA LEU A 154 30.21 19.52 -7.87
C LEU A 154 30.57 20.63 -6.87
N GLY A 155 30.26 20.46 -5.58
CA GLY A 155 30.44 21.52 -4.58
C GLY A 155 29.53 22.73 -4.77
N VAL A 156 28.38 22.54 -5.42
CA VAL A 156 27.39 23.59 -5.68
C VAL A 156 26.32 23.56 -4.59
N GLU A 157 26.18 24.65 -3.85
CA GLU A 157 25.08 24.84 -2.91
C GLU A 157 23.84 25.35 -3.65
N SER A 158 22.70 24.68 -3.45
CA SER A 158 21.42 25.04 -4.03
C SER A 158 20.42 25.35 -2.91
N PRO A 159 20.01 26.62 -2.75
CA PRO A 159 18.98 26.99 -1.78
C PRO A 159 17.68 26.21 -1.98
N PHE A 160 17.29 25.98 -3.23
CA PHE A 160 16.11 25.19 -3.59
C PHE A 160 16.22 23.74 -3.09
N LEU A 161 17.34 23.04 -3.37
CA LEU A 161 17.51 21.66 -2.92
C LEU A 161 17.58 21.56 -1.39
N LYS A 162 18.17 22.56 -0.75
CA LYS A 162 18.20 22.66 0.71
C LYS A 162 16.79 22.80 1.29
N GLU A 163 15.94 23.62 0.70
CA GLU A 163 14.56 23.81 1.13
C GLU A 163 13.71 22.56 0.92
N VAL A 164 13.65 22.02 -0.31
CA VAL A 164 12.75 20.91 -0.65
C VAL A 164 13.10 19.60 0.03
N LEU A 165 14.35 19.42 0.46
CA LEU A 165 14.82 18.24 1.19
C LEU A 165 14.90 18.45 2.71
N SER A 166 14.57 19.64 3.22
CA SER A 166 14.63 19.94 4.66
C SER A 166 13.46 19.36 5.45
N GLU A 167 12.30 19.20 4.81
CA GLU A 167 11.09 18.76 5.48
C GLU A 167 11.10 17.23 5.70
N PRO A 168 10.97 16.74 6.94
CA PRO A 168 11.04 15.32 7.22
C PRO A 168 9.77 14.57 6.81
N TRP A 169 9.95 13.31 6.41
CA TRP A 169 8.86 12.36 6.16
C TRP A 169 8.30 11.84 7.49
N ARG A 170 7.39 12.61 8.11
CA ARG A 170 6.78 12.25 9.40
C ARG A 170 5.81 11.08 9.31
N LEU A 171 5.33 10.73 8.13
CA LEU A 171 4.61 9.48 7.90
C LEU A 171 5.29 8.72 6.77
N SER A 172 5.75 7.51 7.07
CA SER A 172 6.39 6.64 6.09
C SER A 172 5.60 5.34 5.98
N THR A 173 5.18 5.00 4.77
CA THR A 173 4.26 3.90 4.49
C THR A 173 4.84 2.94 3.46
N SER A 174 4.49 1.66 3.60
CA SER A 174 4.78 0.65 2.59
C SER A 174 3.69 -0.41 2.59
N GLN A 175 3.19 -0.71 1.40
CA GLN A 175 2.45 -1.95 1.18
C GLN A 175 3.45 -3.10 1.00
N THR A 176 3.27 -4.19 1.74
CA THR A 176 4.01 -5.42 1.45
C THR A 176 3.14 -6.32 0.58
N PRO A 177 3.45 -6.52 -0.70
CA PRO A 177 2.68 -7.44 -1.54
C PRO A 177 2.91 -8.87 -1.05
N VAL A 178 1.82 -9.59 -0.78
CA VAL A 178 1.90 -10.99 -0.35
C VAL A 178 1.53 -11.88 -1.53
N GLN A 179 2.55 -12.44 -2.18
CA GLN A 179 2.39 -13.26 -3.39
C GLN A 179 2.06 -14.73 -3.08
N GLN A 180 1.99 -15.10 -1.80
CA GLN A 180 1.86 -16.49 -1.36
C GLN A 180 0.55 -16.75 -0.60
N ILE A 181 -0.36 -15.78 -0.49
CA ILE A 181 -1.63 -15.97 0.27
C ILE A 181 -2.41 -17.17 -0.29
N GLU A 182 -2.45 -17.35 -1.60
CA GLU A 182 -3.16 -18.46 -2.25
C GLU A 182 -2.56 -19.85 -1.94
N LEU A 183 -1.32 -19.90 -1.43
CA LEU A 183 -0.66 -21.14 -1.03
C LEU A 183 -1.09 -21.61 0.37
N PHE A 184 -1.84 -20.78 1.11
CA PHE A 184 -2.26 -21.07 2.48
C PHE A 184 -3.78 -20.95 2.64
N ASP A 185 -4.42 -21.98 3.19
CA ASP A 185 -5.82 -21.93 3.60
C ASP A 185 -5.95 -21.20 4.95
N LEU A 186 -5.98 -19.87 4.89
CA LEU A 186 -6.09 -19.02 6.08
C LEU A 186 -7.44 -19.13 6.79
N LYS A 187 -8.46 -19.71 6.15
CA LYS A 187 -9.79 -19.90 6.75
C LYS A 187 -9.79 -21.07 7.72
N ASN A 188 -9.13 -22.16 7.35
CA ASN A 188 -9.02 -23.35 8.19
C ASN A 188 -7.74 -23.33 9.06
N HIS A 189 -6.74 -22.53 8.72
CA HIS A 189 -5.49 -22.34 9.46
C HIS A 189 -5.19 -20.86 9.73
N PRO A 190 -5.97 -20.21 10.62
CA PRO A 190 -5.80 -18.78 10.93
C PRO A 190 -4.47 -18.47 11.63
N ASP A 191 -3.81 -19.47 12.19
CA ASP A 191 -2.48 -19.35 12.80
C ASP A 191 -1.36 -19.10 11.78
N TYR A 192 -1.61 -19.34 10.49
CA TYR A 192 -0.65 -19.05 9.41
C TYR A 192 -0.67 -17.58 8.96
N ILE A 193 -1.55 -16.75 9.55
CA ILE A 193 -1.61 -15.32 9.29
C ILE A 193 -0.31 -14.67 9.77
N SER A 194 0.52 -14.23 8.82
CA SER A 194 1.65 -13.35 9.09
C SER A 194 1.16 -11.91 9.26
N LEU A 195 1.75 -11.16 10.19
CA LEU A 195 1.55 -9.71 10.31
C LEU A 195 2.30 -8.91 9.22
N GLY A 196 3.06 -9.60 8.36
CA GLY A 196 3.92 -8.98 7.38
C GLY A 196 5.21 -8.43 7.98
N GLY A 197 5.90 -7.58 7.21
CA GLY A 197 7.10 -6.87 7.66
C GLY A 197 6.75 -5.52 8.27
N GLY A 198 7.65 -4.98 9.10
CA GLY A 198 7.57 -3.66 9.70
C GLY A 198 8.89 -2.92 9.64
N PHE A 199 8.85 -1.60 9.76
CA PHE A 199 10.03 -0.75 9.83
C PHE A 199 9.80 0.37 10.86
N GLY A 200 10.89 0.91 11.41
CA GLY A 200 10.85 2.07 12.32
C GLY A 200 10.56 3.38 11.58
N PRO A 201 10.16 4.46 12.29
CA PRO A 201 9.93 5.75 11.66
C PRO A 201 11.25 6.34 11.13
N VAL A 202 11.15 7.04 9.99
CA VAL A 202 12.31 7.72 9.35
C VAL A 202 12.58 9.11 9.93
N ALA A 203 11.63 9.67 10.67
CA ALA A 203 11.76 10.91 11.44
C ALA A 203 11.63 10.62 12.94
N ASP A 204 12.31 11.39 13.77
CA ASP A 204 12.28 11.21 15.23
C ASP A 204 10.88 11.46 15.83
N ASP A 205 10.12 12.35 15.19
CA ASP A 205 8.77 12.78 15.55
C ASP A 205 7.68 12.20 14.62
N GLY A 206 8.00 11.11 13.91
CA GLY A 206 7.14 10.50 12.91
C GLY A 206 6.71 9.05 13.20
N TYR A 207 5.98 8.49 12.23
CA TYR A 207 5.45 7.13 12.24
C TYR A 207 5.99 6.30 11.06
N GLY A 208 6.24 5.01 11.31
CA GLY A 208 6.41 3.99 10.29
C GLY A 208 5.19 3.09 10.23
N VAL A 209 4.56 2.96 9.06
CA VAL A 209 3.34 2.15 8.87
C VAL A 209 3.56 1.18 7.72
N SER A 210 3.59 -0.11 8.03
CA SER A 210 3.53 -1.16 7.01
C SER A 210 2.14 -1.79 7.04
N TYR A 211 1.61 -2.15 5.88
CA TYR A 211 0.35 -2.88 5.80
C TYR A 211 0.38 -3.97 4.74
N ILE A 212 -0.43 -5.00 5.00
CA ILE A 212 -0.71 -6.08 4.08
C ILE A 212 -2.22 -6.25 3.97
N ILE A 213 -2.68 -6.48 2.74
CA ILE A 213 -4.05 -6.88 2.47
C ILE A 213 -4.04 -8.40 2.39
N VAL A 214 -4.73 -9.06 3.30
CA VAL A 214 -4.76 -10.52 3.43
C VAL A 214 -6.12 -11.03 2.98
N GLY A 215 -6.14 -11.80 1.90
CA GLY A 215 -7.38 -12.29 1.32
C GLY A 215 -8.28 -11.15 0.85
N GLU A 216 -9.55 -11.20 1.22
CA GLU A 216 -10.56 -10.25 0.77
C GLU A 216 -11.13 -9.34 1.87
N ASP A 217 -10.90 -9.69 3.13
CA ASP A 217 -11.63 -9.19 4.29
C ASP A 217 -10.74 -8.70 5.43
N MET A 218 -9.41 -8.86 5.31
CA MET A 218 -8.47 -8.50 6.38
C MET A 218 -7.35 -7.58 5.90
N ILE A 219 -7.02 -6.58 6.73
CA ILE A 219 -5.86 -5.71 6.55
C ILE A 219 -5.07 -5.73 7.86
N ASN A 220 -3.81 -6.16 7.79
CA ASN A 220 -2.91 -6.10 8.95
C ASN A 220 -2.05 -4.85 8.85
N PHE A 221 -1.92 -4.13 9.97
CA PHE A 221 -1.06 -2.97 10.10
C PHE A 221 0.05 -3.23 11.12
N HIS A 222 1.27 -2.83 10.77
CA HIS A 222 2.38 -2.68 11.69
C HIS A 222 2.69 -1.18 11.84
N VAL A 223 2.50 -0.64 13.04
CA VAL A 223 2.69 0.78 13.36
C VAL A 223 3.86 0.94 14.33
N SER A 224 4.81 1.80 13.98
CA SER A 224 5.99 2.11 14.79
C SER A 224 6.15 3.62 14.99
N SER A 225 6.73 3.97 16.15
CA SER A 225 7.10 5.33 16.55
C SER A 225 8.26 5.25 17.55
N LYS A 226 8.91 6.37 17.86
CA LYS A 226 9.97 6.41 18.88
C LYS A 226 9.38 6.78 20.23
N TYR A 227 9.63 5.97 21.25
CA TYR A 227 9.25 6.28 22.64
C TYR A 227 9.82 7.61 23.16
N SER A 228 10.93 8.08 22.58
CA SER A 228 11.56 9.35 22.93
C SER A 228 10.77 10.59 22.49
N CYS A 229 9.79 10.45 21.59
CA CYS A 229 8.95 11.55 21.15
C CYS A 229 7.58 11.45 21.81
N SER A 230 7.27 12.40 22.70
CA SER A 230 5.98 12.46 23.41
C SER A 230 4.78 12.77 22.51
N GLU A 231 5.02 13.27 21.31
CA GLU A 231 3.95 13.57 20.35
C GLU A 231 3.49 12.33 19.56
N THR A 232 4.30 11.27 19.53
CA THR A 232 3.99 10.03 18.80
C THR A 232 3.62 8.89 19.74
N ASP A 233 2.59 8.12 19.39
CA ASP A 233 2.21 6.90 20.09
C ASP A 233 1.64 5.88 19.10
N SER A 234 2.32 4.74 18.92
CA SER A 234 1.91 3.72 17.94
C SER A 234 0.54 3.10 18.24
N HIS A 235 0.17 2.94 19.51
CA HIS A 235 -1.11 2.34 19.89
C HIS A 235 -2.26 3.31 19.65
N ARG A 236 -2.08 4.57 20.07
CA ARG A 236 -3.03 5.66 19.81
C ARG A 236 -3.22 5.85 18.31
N PHE A 237 -2.12 5.88 17.55
CA PHE A 237 -2.19 6.04 16.11
C PHE A 237 -2.85 4.83 15.42
N GLY A 238 -2.54 3.59 15.86
CA GLY A 238 -3.24 2.39 15.39
C GLY A 238 -4.75 2.42 15.62
N ALA A 239 -5.20 2.91 16.78
CA ALA A 239 -6.62 3.10 17.06
C ALA A 239 -7.24 4.16 16.13
N GLN A 240 -6.52 5.25 15.83
CA GLN A 240 -6.97 6.26 14.87
C GLN A 240 -7.07 5.72 13.44
N ILE A 241 -6.15 4.85 13.02
CA ILE A 241 -6.22 4.17 11.71
C ILE A 241 -7.50 3.33 11.63
N SER A 242 -7.75 2.49 12.64
CA SER A 242 -8.96 1.66 12.68
C SER A 242 -10.23 2.49 12.59
N LYS A 243 -10.32 3.56 13.40
CA LYS A 243 -11.46 4.49 13.38
C LYS A 243 -11.61 5.20 12.04
N ALA A 244 -10.51 5.70 11.47
CA ALA A 244 -10.52 6.39 10.18
C ALA A 244 -11.07 5.50 9.06
N LEU A 245 -10.63 4.25 8.97
CA LEU A 245 -11.10 3.31 7.95
C LEU A 245 -12.60 2.98 8.13
N GLN A 246 -13.07 2.82 9.37
CA GLN A 246 -14.49 2.59 9.67
C GLN A 246 -15.36 3.80 9.30
N ASP A 247 -14.91 5.02 9.60
CA ASP A 247 -15.65 6.25 9.28
C ASP A 247 -15.75 6.44 7.76
N ILE A 248 -14.65 6.23 7.02
CA ILE A 248 -14.66 6.26 5.56
C ILE A 248 -15.60 5.18 5.01
N MET A 249 -15.55 3.96 5.53
CA MET A 249 -16.46 2.89 5.10
C MET A 249 -17.93 3.25 5.36
N THR A 250 -18.23 3.91 6.48
CA THR A 250 -19.59 4.40 6.79
C THR A 250 -20.05 5.40 5.73
N VAL A 251 -19.21 6.39 5.42
CA VAL A 251 -19.48 7.41 4.39
C VAL A 251 -19.66 6.79 3.01
N LEU A 252 -18.99 5.69 2.68
CA LEU A 252 -19.12 5.04 1.37
C LEU A 252 -20.33 4.10 1.26
N THR A 253 -20.84 3.57 2.38
CA THR A 253 -21.88 2.51 2.39
C THR A 253 -23.30 3.00 2.73
N SER A 254 -23.48 4.24 3.19
CA SER A 254 -24.80 4.80 3.54
C SER A 254 -25.86 4.78 2.43
N ASP A 255 -25.49 4.79 1.13
CA ASP A 255 -26.45 4.73 0.00
C ASP A 255 -27.07 3.34 -0.27
N THR A 256 -26.46 2.24 0.20
CA THR A 256 -26.95 0.90 -0.18
C THR A 256 -28.22 0.49 0.57
N LYS A 257 -28.61 1.22 1.62
CA LYS A 257 -29.81 0.90 2.43
C LYS A 257 -31.10 1.55 1.90
N THR A 258 -31.03 2.57 1.05
CA THR A 258 -32.21 3.30 0.54
C THR A 258 -32.72 2.76 -0.79
N SER A 259 -31.96 1.91 -1.50
CA SER A 259 -32.36 1.36 -2.81
C SER A 259 -33.02 -0.03 -2.77
N SER A 260 -33.06 -0.70 -1.61
CA SER A 260 -33.62 -2.06 -1.48
C SER A 260 -35.09 -2.12 -1.05
N SER A 261 -35.75 -0.99 -0.76
CA SER A 261 -37.14 -0.95 -0.27
C SER A 261 -38.20 -0.63 -1.34
N SER A 262 -37.83 -0.49 -2.62
CA SER A 262 -38.77 -0.10 -3.69
C SER A 262 -38.89 -1.11 -4.85
N LYS A 263 -39.05 -2.40 -4.57
CA LYS A 263 -39.61 -3.34 -5.57
C LYS A 263 -40.96 -3.84 -5.09
N GLY A 264 -41.99 -3.19 -5.65
CA GLY A 264 -43.40 -3.50 -5.45
C GLY A 264 -43.75 -4.94 -5.82
N THR A 265 -44.62 -5.51 -5.01
CA THR A 265 -45.31 -6.78 -5.16
C THR A 265 -45.91 -6.90 -6.57
N THR A 266 -45.41 -7.84 -7.38
CA THR A 266 -46.07 -8.25 -8.62
C THR A 266 -46.37 -9.75 -8.52
N GLN A 267 -47.66 -10.09 -8.51
CA GLN A 267 -48.14 -11.48 -8.49
C GLN A 267 -47.73 -12.22 -9.78
N PRO A 268 -47.43 -13.54 -9.71
CA PRO A 268 -47.08 -14.32 -10.89
C PRO A 268 -48.33 -14.75 -11.68
N GLN A 269 -48.38 -14.41 -12.97
CA GLN A 269 -49.29 -15.05 -13.93
C GLN A 269 -48.71 -16.37 -14.45
N PRO A 270 -49.55 -17.38 -14.77
CA PRO A 270 -49.09 -18.69 -15.22
C PRO A 270 -48.66 -18.67 -16.69
N LYS A 271 -47.51 -19.27 -16.98
CA LYS A 271 -46.98 -19.48 -18.34
C LYS A 271 -47.92 -20.39 -19.14
N LYS A 272 -48.33 -19.96 -20.33
CA LYS A 272 -48.87 -20.84 -21.39
C LYS A 272 -47.70 -21.38 -22.21
N LEU A 273 -47.74 -22.69 -22.43
CA LEU A 273 -46.91 -23.46 -23.37
C LEU A 273 -47.03 -22.90 -24.80
N LEU A 274 -45.89 -22.74 -25.47
CA LEU A 274 -45.56 -23.28 -26.80
C LEU A 274 -44.04 -23.22 -26.97
#